data_AF-A0A1B8FZF3-F1
#
_entry.id   AF-A0A1B8FZF3-F1
#
_cell.length_a   1.000
_cell.length_b   1.000
_cell.length_c   1.000
_cell.angle_alpha   90.00
_cell.angle_beta   90.00
_cell.angle_gamma   90.00
#
_symmetry.space_group_name_H-M   'P 1'
#
loop_
_entity.id
_entity.type
_entity.pdbx_description
1 polymer ?
#
loop_
_entity_poly.entity_id
_entity_poly.type
_entity_poly.pdbx_seq_one_letter_code
_entity_poly.pdbx_strand_id
1 'polypeptide(L)'
;MHVIPTSPDNTLPPNSQIMEFYTTLSSISSEVGLDLSVAQKYGSMMVDAGFENVVEEVFDLPIGDWMQDRRMKEVGAFQRFQMVEGLHGIAFGALTRVAGWTPTRVQVFLAGVRREMRDRGVHCMYTL
;
A
#
# COMPACT_ATOMS: atom_id res chain seq x y z
N MET A 1 -9.82 -4.60 -5.07
CA MET A 1 -8.54 -3.86 -5.20
C MET A 1 -8.25 -3.19 -3.85
N HIS A 2 -7.28 -3.71 -3.09
CA HIS A 2 -6.86 -3.32 -1.70
C HIS A 2 -5.36 -3.04 -1.66
N VAL A 3 -4.69 -3.05 -2.80
CA VAL A 3 -3.32 -2.55 -2.94
C VAL A 3 -3.32 -1.04 -2.67
N ILE A 4 -4.38 -0.37 -3.10
CA ILE A 4 -4.60 1.05 -2.88
C ILE A 4 -5.23 1.20 -1.49
N PRO A 5 -4.61 1.95 -0.57
CA PRO A 5 -5.17 2.19 0.75
C PRO A 5 -6.44 3.05 0.66
N THR A 6 -7.36 2.84 1.59
CA THR A 6 -8.59 3.62 1.73
C THR A 6 -8.43 4.66 2.84
N SER A 7 -9.27 5.69 2.82
CA SER A 7 -9.34 6.72 3.86
C SER A 7 -10.78 6.86 4.34
N PRO A 8 -11.14 6.26 5.49
CA PRO A 8 -12.53 6.25 5.98
C PRO A 8 -13.12 7.64 6.22
N ASP A 9 -12.27 8.63 6.50
CA ASP A 9 -12.65 10.02 6.79
C ASP A 9 -12.24 11.02 5.71
N ASN A 10 -11.84 10.54 4.53
CA ASN A 10 -11.45 11.34 3.37
C ASN A 10 -10.35 12.37 3.64
N THR A 11 -9.39 12.01 4.50
CA THR A 11 -8.23 12.84 4.86
C THR A 11 -7.09 12.76 3.84
N LEU A 12 -7.12 11.80 2.92
CA LEU A 12 -6.20 11.78 1.79
C LEU A 12 -6.41 13.03 0.92
N PRO A 13 -5.34 13.79 0.61
CA PRO A 13 -5.49 14.99 -0.20
C PRO A 13 -5.89 14.63 -1.65
N PRO A 14 -6.59 15.51 -2.38
CA PRO A 14 -7.00 15.26 -3.77
C PRO A 14 -5.84 14.91 -4.72
N ASN A 15 -4.64 15.42 -4.43
CA ASN A 15 -3.39 15.15 -5.14
C ASN A 15 -2.43 14.30 -4.30
N SER A 16 -2.96 13.25 -3.67
CA SER A 16 -2.20 12.35 -2.79
C SER A 16 -1.06 11.64 -3.51
N GLN A 17 0.15 11.84 -2.99
CA GLN A 17 1.35 11.11 -3.40
C GLN A 17 1.26 9.64 -2.99
N ILE A 18 0.58 9.32 -1.89
CA ILE A 18 0.32 7.93 -1.50
C ILE A 18 -0.55 7.24 -2.57
N MET A 19 -1.62 7.89 -3.01
CA MET A 19 -2.50 7.33 -4.06
C MET A 19 -1.77 7.21 -5.40
N GLU A 20 -0.99 8.22 -5.79
CA GLU A 20 -0.17 8.17 -7.00
C GLU A 20 0.86 7.03 -6.94
N PHE A 21 1.46 6.79 -5.78
CA PHE A 21 2.41 5.70 -5.57
C PHE A 21 1.78 4.33 -5.86
N TYR A 22 0.61 4.06 -5.29
CA TYR A 22 -0.06 2.78 -5.50
C TYR A 22 -0.61 2.64 -6.92
N THR A 23 -1.13 3.71 -7.50
CA THR A 23 -1.62 3.70 -8.89
C THR A 23 -0.48 3.45 -9.87
N THR A 24 0.67 4.09 -9.66
CA THR A 24 1.88 3.88 -10.47
C THR A 24 2.36 2.43 -10.36
N LEU A 25 2.45 1.87 -9.15
CA LEU A 25 2.86 0.48 -8.96
C LEU A 25 1.86 -0.50 -9.56
N SER A 26 0.55 -0.24 -9.44
CA SER A 26 -0.49 -1.08 -10.06
C SER A 26 -0.37 -1.09 -11.59
N SER A 27 -0.10 0.05 -12.21
CA SER A 27 0.13 0.13 -13.66
C SER A 27 1.34 -0.70 -14.07
N ILE A 28 2.47 -0.53 -13.37
CA ILE A 28 3.70 -1.27 -13.64
C ILE A 28 3.48 -2.77 -13.49
N SER A 29 2.79 -3.18 -12.43
CA SER A 29 2.55 -4.59 -12.12
C SER A 29 1.79 -5.31 -13.23
N SER A 30 0.83 -4.61 -13.86
CA SER A 30 0.07 -5.14 -15.00
C SER A 30 0.95 -5.38 -16.24
N GLU A 31 2.00 -4.57 -16.45
CA GLU A 31 2.92 -4.73 -17.59
C GLU A 31 3.87 -5.93 -17.43
N VAL A 32 4.23 -6.27 -16.20
CA VAL A 32 5.18 -7.36 -15.89
C VAL A 32 4.50 -8.65 -15.44
N GLY A 33 3.17 -8.71 -15.51
CA GLY A 33 2.38 -9.88 -15.12
C GLY A 33 2.37 -10.17 -13.62
N LEU A 34 2.65 -9.16 -12.79
CA LEU A 34 2.54 -9.25 -11.34
C LEU A 34 1.19 -8.69 -10.90
N ASP A 35 0.40 -9.49 -10.19
CA ASP A 35 -0.84 -9.01 -9.58
C ASP A 35 -0.58 -8.62 -8.13
N LEU A 36 -0.42 -7.31 -7.86
CA LEU A 36 -0.24 -6.82 -6.50
C LEU A 36 -1.48 -7.06 -5.63
N SER A 37 -2.65 -7.27 -6.23
CA SER A 37 -3.92 -7.52 -5.53
C SER A 37 -4.24 -9.01 -5.34
N VAL A 38 -3.29 -9.91 -5.64
CA VAL A 38 -3.51 -11.37 -5.64
C VAL A 38 -4.02 -11.91 -4.30
N ALA A 39 -3.64 -11.31 -3.18
CA ALA A 39 -4.08 -11.78 -1.85
C ALA A 39 -5.61 -11.86 -1.71
N GLN A 40 -6.35 -11.00 -2.40
CA GLN A 40 -7.82 -10.96 -2.41
C GLN A 40 -8.46 -12.13 -3.13
N LYS A 41 -7.64 -12.77 -3.97
CA LYS A 41 -8.05 -13.93 -4.74
C LYS A 41 -7.70 -15.20 -3.98
N TYR A 42 -7.05 -15.14 -2.82
CA TYR A 42 -6.67 -16.34 -2.08
C TYR A 42 -7.89 -17.17 -1.70
N GLY A 43 -8.98 -16.57 -1.21
CA GLY A 43 -10.21 -17.30 -0.93
C GLY A 43 -10.71 -18.10 -2.14
N SER A 44 -10.86 -17.44 -3.31
CA SER A 44 -11.30 -18.11 -4.53
C SER A 44 -10.26 -19.11 -5.08
N MET A 45 -8.97 -18.78 -5.02
CA MET A 45 -7.89 -19.68 -5.48
C MET A 45 -7.82 -20.96 -4.64
N MET A 46 -8.08 -20.88 -3.34
CA MET A 46 -8.15 -22.04 -2.47
C MET A 46 -9.37 -22.92 -2.82
N VAL A 47 -10.53 -22.32 -3.07
CA VAL A 47 -11.72 -23.05 -3.54
C VAL A 47 -11.44 -23.73 -4.89
N ASP A 48 -10.88 -22.99 -5.85
CA ASP A 48 -10.57 -23.51 -7.19
C ASP A 48 -9.53 -24.64 -7.15
N ALA A 49 -8.65 -24.64 -6.16
CA ALA A 49 -7.68 -25.71 -5.92
C ALA A 49 -8.30 -26.96 -5.24
N GLY A 50 -9.59 -26.93 -4.89
CA GLY A 50 -10.31 -28.06 -4.29
C GLY A 50 -10.24 -28.11 -2.76
N PHE A 51 -9.83 -27.04 -2.09
CA PHE A 51 -9.95 -26.98 -0.63
C PHE A 51 -11.41 -26.80 -0.22
N GLU A 52 -11.83 -27.52 0.81
CA GLU A 52 -13.15 -27.42 1.41
C GLU A 52 -13.10 -26.55 2.67
N ASN A 53 -14.24 -25.93 3.02
CA ASN A 53 -14.39 -25.09 4.22
C ASN A 53 -13.38 -23.93 4.30
N VAL A 54 -13.11 -23.27 3.18
CA VAL A 54 -12.24 -22.08 3.13
C VAL A 54 -12.86 -20.94 3.95
N VAL A 55 -12.08 -20.38 4.87
CA VAL A 55 -12.43 -19.21 5.68
C VAL A 55 -11.43 -18.10 5.40
N GLU A 56 -11.93 -16.90 5.13
CA GLU A 56 -11.14 -15.69 4.96
C GLU A 56 -11.46 -14.72 6.10
N GLU A 57 -10.43 -14.36 6.87
CA GLU A 57 -10.52 -13.34 7.90
C GLU A 57 -9.78 -12.11 7.43
N VAL A 58 -10.49 -10.98 7.37
CA VAL A 58 -9.99 -9.72 6.85
C VAL A 58 -9.73 -8.76 8.00
N PHE A 59 -8.55 -8.13 8.00
CA PHE A 59 -8.06 -7.24 9.04
C PHE A 59 -7.80 -5.84 8.51
N ASP A 60 -8.16 -4.83 9.32
CA ASP A 60 -7.72 -3.47 9.06
C ASP A 60 -6.25 -3.31 9.43
N LEU A 61 -5.48 -2.67 8.55
CA LEU A 61 -4.09 -2.32 8.79
C LEU A 61 -3.89 -0.81 8.59
N PRO A 62 -4.00 0.00 9.66
CA PRO A 62 -3.80 1.44 9.58
C PRO A 62 -2.36 1.78 9.20
N ILE A 63 -2.21 2.90 8.50
CA ILE A 63 -0.92 3.55 8.27
C ILE A 63 -0.88 4.77 9.17
N GLY A 64 -0.14 4.67 10.28
CA GLY A 64 -0.04 5.72 11.30
C GLY A 64 -0.87 5.43 12.55
N ASP A 65 -0.72 6.30 13.55
CA ASP A 65 -1.22 6.15 14.91
C ASP A 65 -2.61 6.80 15.14
N TRP A 66 -3.44 6.88 14.10
CA TRP A 66 -4.68 7.66 14.09
C TRP A 66 -5.92 6.91 14.59
N MET A 67 -5.93 5.57 14.55
CA MET A 67 -7.04 4.79 15.12
C MET A 67 -7.10 4.94 16.64
N GLN A 68 -8.29 4.84 17.25
CA GLN A 68 -8.43 5.08 18.70
C GLN A 68 -7.94 3.91 19.57
N ASP A 69 -8.16 2.68 19.11
CA ASP A 69 -7.76 1.48 19.83
C ASP A 69 -6.24 1.44 20.05
N ARG A 70 -5.82 1.10 21.28
CA ARG A 70 -4.40 1.13 21.66
C ARG A 70 -3.56 0.19 20.80
N ARG A 71 -4.05 -1.03 20.55
CA ARG A 71 -3.32 -2.01 19.72
C ARG A 71 -3.21 -1.50 18.29
N MET A 72 -4.29 -0.94 17.74
CA MET A 72 -4.29 -0.38 16.39
C MET A 72 -3.36 0.83 16.23
N LYS A 73 -3.19 1.67 17.26
CA LYS A 73 -2.17 2.74 17.26
C LYS A 73 -0.77 2.18 17.13
N GLU A 74 -0.45 1.15 17.92
CA GLU A 74 0.87 0.51 17.91
C GLU A 74 1.13 -0.16 16.54
N VAL A 75 0.17 -0.96 16.05
CA VAL A 75 0.22 -1.60 14.73
C VAL A 75 0.43 -0.56 13.62
N GLY A 76 -0.36 0.51 13.61
CA GLY A 76 -0.27 1.53 12.57
C GLY A 76 1.01 2.35 12.64
N ALA A 77 1.56 2.58 13.84
CA ALA A 77 2.87 3.21 13.99
C ALA A 77 3.99 2.34 13.38
N PHE A 78 3.96 1.02 13.63
CA PHE A 78 4.90 0.08 13.00
C PHE A 78 4.73 0.02 11.49
N GLN A 79 3.49 -0.01 10.99
CA GLN A 79 3.22 -0.02 9.56
C GLN A 79 3.75 1.26 8.89
N ARG A 80 3.51 2.43 9.47
CA ARG A 80 4.06 3.70 8.96
C ARG A 80 5.59 3.66 8.93
N PHE A 81 6.22 3.15 9.99
CA PHE A 81 7.67 3.01 10.05
C PHE A 81 8.19 2.10 8.92
N GLN A 82 7.61 0.89 8.78
CA GLN A 82 7.97 -0.06 7.72
C GLN A 82 7.82 0.60 6.34
N MET A 83 6.70 1.25 6.07
CA MET A 83 6.43 1.86 4.77
C MET A 83 7.42 2.97 4.46
N VAL A 84 7.71 3.86 5.41
CA VAL A 84 8.63 4.99 5.22
C VAL A 84 10.06 4.52 4.98
N GLU A 85 10.55 3.57 5.79
CA GLU A 85 11.92 3.07 5.70
C GLU A 85 12.10 2.12 4.50
N GLY A 86 11.10 1.29 4.22
CA GLY A 86 11.09 0.32 3.13
C GLY A 86 10.74 0.90 1.77
N LEU A 87 10.22 2.13 1.69
CA LEU A 87 9.64 2.71 0.48
C LEU A 87 10.56 2.60 -0.74
N HIS A 88 11.84 2.89 -0.52
CA HIS A 88 12.85 2.84 -1.58
C HIS A 88 13.05 1.41 -2.11
N GLY A 89 13.13 0.42 -1.20
CA GLY A 89 13.26 -0.99 -1.57
C GLY A 89 12.04 -1.50 -2.36
N ILE A 90 10.84 -1.05 -2.00
CA ILE A 90 9.60 -1.44 -2.66
C ILE A 90 9.55 -0.96 -4.12
N ALA A 91 9.88 0.32 -4.36
CA ALA A 91 9.52 0.95 -5.63
C ALA A 91 10.69 1.26 -6.58
N PHE A 92 11.92 1.41 -6.07
CA PHE A 92 13.01 1.94 -6.90
C PHE A 92 13.33 1.06 -8.11
N GLY A 93 13.38 -0.26 -7.92
CA GLY A 93 13.65 -1.20 -9.00
C GLY A 93 12.56 -1.19 -10.07
N ALA A 94 11.29 -1.21 -9.66
CA ALA A 94 10.15 -1.17 -10.56
C ALA A 94 10.11 0.14 -11.37
N LEU A 95 10.25 1.29 -10.70
CA LEU A 95 10.17 2.60 -11.35
C LEU A 95 11.35 2.86 -12.31
N THR A 96 12.55 2.40 -11.99
CA THR A 96 13.73 2.62 -12.85
C THR A 96 13.82 1.61 -13.99
N ARG A 97 13.66 0.31 -13.72
CA ARG A 97 13.90 -0.76 -14.70
C ARG A 97 12.70 -1.05 -15.57
N VAL A 98 11.48 -0.89 -15.05
CA VAL A 98 10.24 -1.14 -15.81
C VAL A 98 9.71 0.17 -16.38
N ALA A 99 9.42 1.16 -15.53
CA ALA A 99 8.85 2.43 -15.99
C ALA A 99 9.88 3.39 -16.62
N GLY A 100 11.17 3.05 -16.62
CA GLY A 100 12.23 3.86 -17.25
C GLY A 100 12.48 5.22 -16.59
N TRP A 101 12.04 5.43 -15.35
CA TRP A 101 12.26 6.71 -14.67
C TRP A 101 13.74 6.90 -14.32
N THR A 102 14.20 8.14 -14.39
CA THR A 102 15.55 8.46 -13.91
C THR A 102 15.64 8.27 -12.39
N PRO A 103 16.79 7.85 -11.85
CA PRO A 103 16.99 7.72 -10.42
C PRO A 103 16.60 8.98 -9.64
N THR A 104 16.94 10.16 -10.17
CA THR A 104 16.60 11.46 -9.58
C THR A 104 15.08 11.67 -9.50
N ARG A 105 14.35 11.36 -10.57
CA ARG A 105 12.87 11.46 -10.58
C ARG A 105 12.27 10.56 -9.50
N VAL A 106 12.77 9.33 -9.39
CA VAL A 106 12.30 8.38 -8.36
C VAL A 106 12.56 8.93 -6.96
N GLN A 107 13.76 9.43 -6.66
CA GLN A 107 14.05 9.99 -5.33
C GLN A 107 13.13 11.15 -4.96
N VAL A 108 12.88 12.08 -5.90
CA VAL A 108 11.96 13.21 -5.69
C VAL A 108 10.54 12.71 -5.41
N PHE A 109 10.07 11.76 -6.21
CA PHE A 109 8.75 11.16 -6.03
C PHE A 109 8.61 10.50 -4.64
N LEU A 110 9.55 9.62 -4.29
CA LEU A 110 9.54 8.91 -3.00
C LEU A 110 9.71 9.84 -1.79
N ALA A 111 10.40 10.97 -1.95
CA ALA A 111 10.46 11.99 -0.91
C ALA A 111 9.07 12.62 -0.63
N GLY A 112 8.28 12.87 -1.68
CA GLY A 112 6.90 13.33 -1.55
C GLY A 112 6.01 12.31 -0.84
N VAL A 113 6.10 11.04 -1.22
CA VAL A 113 5.35 9.94 -0.59
C VAL A 113 5.72 9.81 0.90
N ARG A 114 7.01 9.81 1.25
CA ARG A 114 7.46 9.77 2.65
C ARG A 114 6.94 10.94 3.47
N ARG A 115 6.90 12.14 2.89
CA ARG A 115 6.39 13.34 3.55
C ARG A 115 4.91 13.16 3.90
N GLU A 116 4.11 12.69 2.95
CA GLU A 116 2.68 12.47 3.16
C GLU A 116 2.41 11.31 4.14
N MET A 117 3.15 10.21 4.06
CA MET A 117 3.04 9.10 5.04
C MET A 117 3.39 9.51 6.47
N ARG A 118 4.20 10.57 6.66
CA ARG A 118 4.56 11.11 7.97
C ARG A 118 3.57 12.16 8.46
N ASP A 119 2.66 12.63 7.61
CA ASP A 119 1.63 13.58 8.00
C ASP A 119 0.62 12.89 8.92
N ARG A 120 0.46 13.44 10.13
CA ARG A 120 -0.50 12.90 11.11
C ARG A 120 -1.95 13.22 10.75
N GLY A 121 -2.18 14.17 9.84
CA GLY A 121 -3.51 14.51 9.34
C GLY A 121 -3.99 13.60 8.22
N VAL A 122 -3.14 12.71 7.68
CA VAL A 122 -3.51 11.76 6.63
C VAL A 122 -3.84 10.42 7.29
N HIS A 123 -5.11 10.03 7.24
CA HIS A 123 -5.59 8.76 7.77
C HIS A 123 -5.92 7.82 6.61
N CYS A 124 -5.09 6.78 6.48
CA CYS A 124 -5.32 5.73 5.50
C CYS A 124 -4.99 4.36 6.08
N MET A 125 -5.54 3.31 5.46
CA MET A 125 -5.38 1.93 5.87
C MET A 125 -5.48 0.96 4.70
N TYR A 126 -4.96 -0.25 4.89
CA TYR A 126 -5.31 -1.40 4.05
C TYR A 126 -6.40 -2.23 4.73
N THR A 127 -7.04 -3.04 3.91
CA THR A 127 -7.92 -4.13 4.32
C THR A 127 -7.26 -5.40 3.79
N LEU A 128 -6.69 -6.20 4.69
CA LEU A 128 -5.86 -7.38 4.38
C LEU A 128 -6.59 -8.67 4.65
#